data_AF-A0A851MWB5-F1
#
_entry.id   AF-A0A851MWB5-F1
#
_cell.length_a   1.000
_cell.length_b   1.000
_cell.length_c   1.000
_cell.angle_alpha   90.00
_cell.angle_beta   90.00
_cell.angle_gamma   90.00
#
_symmetry.space_group_name_H-M   'P 1'
#
loop_
_entity.id
_entity.type
_entity.pdbx_description
1 polymer ?
#
loop_
_entity_poly.entity_id
_entity_poly.type
_entity_poly.pdbx_seq_one_letter_code
_entity_poly.pdbx_strand_id
1 'polypeptide(L)'
;QLGAHLPPRLTQQPWQLLFCTCTRRDGFSLQSLYRRGGRGGCPALLLIRDTEGQAFGAFSSSAIRCSSGFYGTGETFLFSFCPELKV
;
A
#
# COMPACT_ATOMS: atom_id res chain seq x y z
N GLN A 1 6.58 -6.87 -11.83
CA GLN A 1 7.68 -5.96 -11.40
C GLN A 1 7.82 -5.92 -9.89
N LEU A 2 6.80 -5.56 -9.09
CA LEU A 2 6.91 -5.59 -7.62
C LEU A 2 6.85 -7.00 -6.97
N GLY A 3 6.36 -8.00 -7.70
CA GLY A 3 6.18 -9.38 -7.23
C GLY A 3 7.42 -10.09 -6.69
N ALA A 4 8.62 -9.70 -7.14
CA ALA A 4 9.88 -10.29 -6.71
C ALA A 4 10.37 -9.78 -5.34
N HIS A 5 9.91 -8.60 -4.92
CA HIS A 5 10.27 -7.98 -3.64
C HIS A 5 9.23 -8.23 -2.54
N LEU A 6 8.07 -8.77 -2.93
CA LEU A 6 7.03 -9.13 -1.99
C LEU A 6 7.42 -10.43 -1.26
N PRO A 7 7.09 -10.54 0.04
CA PRO A 7 7.29 -11.78 0.78
C PRO A 7 6.68 -12.97 0.01
N PRO A 8 7.36 -14.14 -0.05
CA PRO A 8 6.87 -15.31 -0.79
C PRO A 8 5.46 -15.77 -0.36
N ARG A 9 5.08 -15.43 0.88
CA ARG A 9 3.76 -15.70 1.46
C ARG A 9 2.62 -14.95 0.74
N LEU A 10 2.93 -13.83 0.08
CA LEU A 10 1.96 -12.93 -0.56
C LEU A 10 1.92 -13.08 -2.08
N THR A 11 2.93 -13.71 -2.68
CA THR A 11 2.97 -13.97 -4.13
C THR A 11 1.85 -14.94 -4.57
N GLN A 12 1.35 -15.76 -3.65
CA GLN A 12 0.29 -16.74 -3.88
C GLN A 12 -1.11 -16.25 -3.50
N GLN A 13 -1.24 -15.05 -2.91
CA GLN A 13 -2.55 -14.51 -2.49
C GLN A 13 -3.09 -13.50 -3.52
N PRO A 14 -4.39 -13.56 -3.85
CA PRO A 14 -4.99 -12.56 -4.73
C PRO A 14 -5.02 -11.20 -4.04
N TRP A 15 -4.50 -10.18 -4.72
CA TRP A 15 -4.55 -8.81 -4.25
C TRP A 15 -5.96 -8.26 -4.44
N GLN A 16 -6.55 -7.74 -3.35
CA GLN A 16 -7.84 -7.06 -3.40
C GLN A 16 -7.65 -5.57 -3.21
N LEU A 17 -8.21 -4.77 -4.11
CA LEU A 17 -8.21 -3.32 -4.00
C LEU A 17 -9.14 -2.90 -2.86
N LEU A 18 -8.58 -2.44 -1.74
CA LEU A 18 -9.35 -1.99 -0.58
C LEU A 18 -9.83 -0.54 -0.72
N PHE A 19 -9.05 0.30 -1.39
CA PHE A 19 -9.29 1.74 -1.50
C PHE A 19 -8.64 2.31 -2.77
N CYS A 20 -9.39 3.09 -3.56
CA CYS A 20 -8.81 3.94 -4.60
C CYS A 20 -9.37 5.36 -4.55
N THR A 21 -8.49 6.35 -4.41
CA THR A 21 -8.86 7.77 -4.53
C THR A 21 -9.39 8.13 -5.92
N CYS A 22 -9.01 7.36 -6.93
CA CYS A 22 -9.46 7.50 -8.31
C CYS A 22 -10.93 7.17 -8.53
N THR A 23 -11.53 6.35 -7.64
CA THR A 23 -12.91 5.89 -7.80
C THR A 23 -13.81 6.73 -6.93
N ARG A 24 -14.90 7.27 -7.51
CA ARG A 24 -15.90 8.08 -6.78
C ARG A 24 -16.50 7.36 -5.55
N ARG A 25 -16.42 6.02 -5.52
CA ARG A 25 -16.88 5.14 -4.43
C ARG A 25 -16.15 5.37 -3.11
N ASP A 26 -14.87 5.72 -3.15
CA ASP A 26 -14.03 5.74 -1.95
C ASP A 26 -13.63 7.17 -1.54
N GLY A 27 -13.58 8.08 -2.50
CA GLY A 27 -13.22 9.48 -2.29
C GLY A 27 -11.75 9.67 -1.93
N PHE A 28 -11.39 10.87 -1.50
CA PHE A 28 -10.00 11.28 -1.22
C PHE A 28 -9.70 11.43 0.29
N SER A 29 -10.57 10.91 1.17
CA SER A 29 -10.44 11.07 2.62
C SER A 29 -9.59 9.96 3.25
N LEU A 30 -8.59 10.36 4.05
CA LEU A 30 -7.81 9.44 4.88
C LEU A 30 -8.67 8.67 5.88
N GLN A 31 -9.74 9.28 6.39
CA GLN A 31 -10.66 8.61 7.32
C GLN A 31 -11.38 7.42 6.65
N SER A 32 -11.67 7.53 5.36
CA SER A 32 -12.25 6.43 4.57
C SER A 32 -11.22 5.34 4.31
N LEU A 33 -9.96 5.71 4.06
CA LEU A 33 -8.84 4.76 3.93
C LEU A 33 -8.66 3.96 5.23
N TYR A 34 -8.60 4.61 6.40
CA TYR A 34 -8.43 3.90 7.68
C TYR A 34 -9.61 2.98 8.01
N ARG A 35 -10.85 3.37 7.68
CA ARG A 35 -12.03 2.51 7.86
C ARG A 35 -11.97 1.25 6.99
N ARG A 36 -11.35 1.33 5.81
CA ARG A 36 -11.25 0.21 4.85
C ARG A 36 -9.98 -0.61 5.01
N GLY A 37 -8.90 0.00 5.48
CA GLY A 37 -7.64 -0.67 5.82
C GLY A 37 -7.74 -1.53 7.08
N GLY A 38 -8.86 -1.50 7.79
CA GLY A 38 -9.06 -2.11 9.11
C GLY A 38 -9.31 -3.62 9.15
N ARG A 39 -8.63 -4.44 8.34
CA ARG A 39 -8.48 -5.87 8.65
C ARG A 39 -7.11 -6.09 9.28
N GLY A 40 -7.07 -6.06 10.61
CA GLY A 40 -5.85 -6.27 11.38
C GLY A 40 -5.12 -7.55 10.94
N GLY A 41 -3.82 -7.43 10.68
CA GLY A 41 -2.95 -8.55 10.30
C GLY A 41 -2.81 -8.79 8.79
N CYS A 42 -3.53 -8.06 7.92
CA CYS A 42 -3.31 -8.15 6.48
C CYS A 42 -2.24 -7.15 6.01
N PRO A 43 -1.32 -7.55 5.12
CA PRO A 43 -0.39 -6.63 4.50
C PRO A 43 -1.12 -5.69 3.55
N ALA A 44 -0.61 -4.47 3.44
CA ALA A 44 -1.19 -3.42 2.62
C ALA A 44 -0.16 -2.91 1.60
N LEU A 45 -0.59 -2.78 0.35
CA LEU A 45 0.18 -2.13 -0.70
C LEU A 45 -0.43 -0.77 -0.99
N LEU A 46 0.34 0.28 -0.72
CA LEU A 46 0.00 1.66 -1.05
C LEU A 46 0.67 2.01 -2.37
N LEU A 47 -0.14 2.35 -3.38
CA LEU A 47 0.33 2.87 -4.65
C LEU A 47 -0.21 4.29 -4.81
N ILE A 48 0.69 5.24 -4.98
CA ILE A 48 0.41 6.64 -5.23
C ILE A 48 0.86 6.92 -6.66
N ARG A 49 -0.02 7.55 -7.42
CA ARG A 49 0.30 8.08 -8.74
C ARG A 49 0.18 9.59 -8.66
N ASP A 50 1.27 10.27 -8.98
CA ASP A 50 1.32 11.72 -9.07
C ASP A 50 0.63 12.21 -10.36
N THR A 51 0.28 13.50 -10.40
CA THR A 51 -0.30 14.16 -11.57
C THR A 51 0.65 14.19 -12.76
N GLU A 52 1.96 14.18 -12.50
CA GLU A 52 3.02 14.08 -13.51
C GLU A 52 3.23 12.65 -14.04
N GLY A 53 2.41 11.69 -13.62
CA GLY A 53 2.50 10.29 -14.07
C GLY A 53 3.53 9.46 -13.32
N GLN A 54 4.21 10.03 -12.32
CA GLN A 54 5.15 9.30 -11.46
C GLN A 54 4.37 8.34 -10.54
N ALA A 55 4.79 7.08 -10.49
CA ALA A 55 4.19 6.08 -9.60
C ALA A 55 5.17 5.70 -8.49
N PHE A 56 4.77 5.86 -7.23
CA PHE A 56 5.56 5.48 -6.06
C PHE A 56 4.64 4.95 -4.97
N GLY A 57 5.20 4.36 -3.94
CA GLY A 57 4.38 3.70 -2.95
C GLY A 57 5.17 3.03 -1.84
N ALA A 58 4.43 2.30 -1.03
CA ALA A 58 4.96 1.57 0.11
C ALA A 58 4.25 0.23 0.24
N PHE A 59 5.01 -0.80 0.54
CA PHE A 59 4.48 -2.05 1.05
C PHE A 59 4.58 -2.03 2.58
N SER A 60 3.46 -2.30 3.24
CA SER A 60 3.40 -2.49 4.68
C SER A 60 3.03 -3.94 4.96
N SER A 61 3.84 -4.60 5.78
CA SER A 61 3.55 -5.95 6.32
C SER A 61 2.34 -5.97 7.25
N SER A 62 1.83 -4.80 7.64
CA SER A 62 0.68 -4.66 8.51
C SER A 62 -0.38 -3.72 7.91
N ALA A 63 -1.60 -3.85 8.41
CA ALA A 63 -2.72 -3.01 8.00
C ALA A 63 -2.45 -1.53 8.32
N ILE A 64 -2.76 -0.65 7.38
CA ILE A 64 -2.66 0.80 7.57
C ILE A 64 -3.72 1.23 8.60
N ARG A 65 -3.26 1.64 9.78
CA ARG A 65 -4.11 2.05 10.90
C ARG A 65 -3.59 3.32 11.55
N CYS A 66 -4.49 4.08 12.17
CA CYS A 66 -4.08 5.13 13.09
C CYS A 66 -3.45 4.47 14.32
N SER A 67 -2.20 4.82 14.63
CA SER A 67 -1.52 4.43 15.86
C SER A 67 -0.90 5.66 16.48
N SER A 68 -0.78 5.68 17.81
CA SER A 68 -0.08 6.73 18.55
C SER A 68 1.45 6.63 18.44
N GLY A 69 1.97 5.54 17.88
CA GLY A 69 3.40 5.34 17.63
C GLY A 69 3.69 4.72 16.27
N PHE A 70 4.98 4.53 15.99
CA PHE A 70 5.43 3.82 14.78
C PHE A 70 5.08 2.34 14.87
N TYR A 71 4.60 1.77 13.77
CA TYR A 71 4.28 0.36 13.64
C TYR A 71 4.72 -0.17 12.28
N GLY A 72 4.83 -1.49 12.18
CA GLY A 72 5.36 -2.19 11.02
C GLY A 72 6.47 -3.16 11.42
N THR A 73 6.88 -4.00 10.48
CA THR A 73 8.06 -4.88 10.62
C THR A 73 9.13 -4.45 9.62
N GLY A 74 10.35 -4.97 9.73
CA GLY A 74 11.41 -4.73 8.73
C GLY A 74 11.10 -5.26 7.32
N GLU A 75 9.94 -5.92 7.14
CA GLU A 75 9.43 -6.32 5.82
C GLU A 75 8.70 -5.16 5.11
N THR A 76 8.49 -4.01 5.76
CA THR A 76 7.97 -2.81 5.09
C THR A 76 9.03 -2.19 4.20
N PHE A 77 8.70 -1.93 2.93
CA PHE A 77 9.62 -1.31 1.98
C PHE A 77 8.92 -0.21 1.20
N LEU A 78 9.70 0.76 0.72
CA LEU A 78 9.23 1.80 -0.18
C LEU A 78 9.57 1.39 -1.61
N PHE A 79 8.75 1.80 -2.57
CA PHE A 79 9.12 1.61 -3.97
C PHE A 79 8.80 2.85 -4.78
N SER A 80 9.62 3.14 -5.77
CA SER A 80 9.38 4.18 -6.78
C SER A 80 9.56 3.57 -8.16
N PHE A 81 8.69 3.92 -9.10
CA PHE A 81 8.79 3.54 -10.51
C PHE A 81 9.41 4.63 -11.40
N CYS A 82 9.81 5.78 -10.83
CA CYS A 82 10.46 6.88 -11.56
C CYS A 82 11.79 7.27 -10.90
N PRO A 83 12.90 7.41 -11.67
CA PRO A 83 13.10 7.08 -13.09
C PRO A 83 13.34 5.57 -13.38
N GLU A 84 13.63 4.78 -12.36
CA GLU A 84 13.75 3.31 -12.41
C GLU A 84 13.04 2.70 -11.21
N LEU A 85 12.64 1.42 -11.31
CA LEU A 85 12.08 0.68 -10.17
C LEU A 85 13.14 0.58 -9.06
N LYS A 86 13.01 1.38 -8.02
CA LYS A 86 13.81 1.29 -6.79
C LYS A 86 12.93 0.76 -5.68
N VAL A 87 13.40 -0.26 -4.98
CA VAL A 87 12.73 -0.92 -3.85
C VAL A 87 13.69 -0.97 -2.67
#